data_AF-A0A3C1HEF8-F1
#
_entry.id   AF-A0A3C1HEF8-F1
#
_cell.length_a   1.000
_cell.length_b   1.000
_cell.length_c   1.000
_cell.angle_alpha   90.00
_cell.angle_beta   90.00
_cell.angle_gamma   90.00
#
_symmetry.space_group_name_H-M   'P 1'
#
loop_
_entity.id
_entity.type
_entity.pdbx_description
1 polymer ?
#
loop_
_entity_poly.entity_id
_entity_poly.type
_entity_poly.pdbx_seq_one_letter_code
_entity_poly.pdbx_strand_id
1 'polypeptide(L)' 'MNLDGLETPTLLDLYRRMQTIRLCEERLAKSHRQGLVHGACHTYVGQEAIASGVCAHLSRSDVV' A
#
# COMPACT_ATOMS: atom_id res chain seq x y z
N MET A 1 -5.26 11.57 -14.16
CA MET A 1 -4.93 10.14 -14.37
C MET A 1 -6.12 9.55 -15.09
N ASN A 2 -5.94 9.03 -16.30
CA ASN A 2 -7.04 8.41 -17.03
C ASN A 2 -7.19 6.96 -16.53
N LEU A 3 -8.41 6.57 -16.11
CA LEU A 3 -8.75 5.21 -15.67
C LEU A 3 -9.56 4.45 -16.73
N ASP A 4 -9.78 5.06 -17.90
CA ASP A 4 -10.44 4.44 -19.04
C ASP A 4 -9.72 3.15 -19.43
N GLY A 5 -10.47 2.05 -19.54
CA GLY A 5 -9.96 0.73 -19.89
C GLY A 5 -9.63 -0.19 -18.70
N LEU A 6 -9.78 0.26 -17.46
CA LEU A 6 -9.67 -0.61 -16.28
C LEU A 6 -11.04 -1.13 -15.85
N GLU A 7 -11.13 -2.45 -15.64
CA GLU A 7 -12.36 -3.07 -15.15
C GLU A 7 -12.61 -2.76 -13.67
N THR A 8 -13.88 -2.66 -13.28
CA THR A 8 -14.30 -2.41 -11.90
C THR A 8 -13.64 -3.34 -10.86
N PRO A 9 -13.52 -4.67 -11.10
CA PRO A 9 -12.84 -5.55 -10.16
C PRO A 9 -11.37 -5.15 -9.90
N THR A 10 -10.65 -4.75 -10.95
CA THR A 10 -9.26 -4.28 -10.86
C THR A 10 -9.15 -2.99 -10.06
N LEU A 11 -10.05 -2.03 -10.31
CA LEU A 11 -10.09 -0.77 -9.56
C LEU A 11 -10.37 -1.00 -8.07
N LEU A 12 -11.33 -1.89 -7.75
CA LEU A 12 -11.64 -2.24 -6.37
C LEU A 12 -10.47 -2.96 -5.68
N ASP A 13 -9.76 -3.83 -6.37
CA ASP A 13 -8.60 -4.52 -5.83
C ASP A 13 -7.45 -3.55 -5.53
N LEU A 14 -7.11 -2.66 -6.47
CA LEU A 14 -6.11 -1.61 -6.28
C LEU A 14 -6.47 -0.70 -5.10
N TYR A 15 -7.73 -0.27 -5.02
CA TYR A 15 -8.22 0.56 -3.91
C TYR A 15 -8.09 -0.17 -2.57
N ARG A 16 -8.50 -1.43 -2.49
CA ARG A 16 -8.36 -2.24 -1.26
C ARG A 16 -6.91 -2.35 -0.83
N ARG A 17 -5.99 -2.64 -1.75
CA ARG A 17 -4.54 -2.73 -1.44
C ARG A 17 -4.01 -1.42 -0.89
N MET A 18 -4.32 -0.28 -1.53
CA MET A 18 -3.90 1.03 -1.04
C MET A 18 -4.48 1.32 0.35
N GLN A 19 -5.76 1.00 0.58
CA GLN A 19 -6.40 1.20 1.88
C GLN A 19 -5.79 0.30 2.97
N THR A 20 -5.43 -0.94 2.63
CA THR A 20 -4.73 -1.85 3.55
C THR A 20 -3.36 -1.31 3.94
N ILE A 21 -2.56 -0.84 2.97
CA ILE A 21 -1.27 -0.21 3.25
C ILE A 21 -1.47 1.00 4.17
N ARG A 22 -2.37 1.93 3.80
CA ARG A 22 -2.67 3.12 4.61
C ARG A 22 -3.00 2.79 6.07
N LEU A 23 -3.92 1.85 6.28
CA LEU A 23 -4.36 1.48 7.62
C LEU A 23 -3.26 0.81 8.44
N CYS A 24 -2.42 -0.01 7.79
CA CYS A 24 -1.26 -0.62 8.42
C CYS A 24 -0.27 0.45 8.88
N GLU A 25 0.12 1.34 7.96
CA GLU A 25 1.08 2.42 8.18
C GLU A 25 0.63 3.39 9.28
N GLU A 26 -0.64 3.80 9.27
CA GLU A 26 -1.20 4.66 10.34
C GLU A 26 -1.20 3.96 11.70
N ARG A 27 -1.45 2.65 11.73
CA ARG A 27 -1.41 1.86 12.96
C ARG A 27 0.03 1.70 13.46
N LEU A 28 0.99 1.42 12.58
CA LEU A 28 2.41 1.37 12.90
C LEU A 28 2.88 2.71 13.50
N ALA A 29 2.51 3.83 12.87
CA ALA A 29 2.84 5.16 13.38
C ALA A 29 2.24 5.43 14.77
N LYS A 30 0.98 5.00 15.01
CA LYS A 30 0.34 5.09 16.34
C LYS A 30 1.06 4.24 17.38
N SER A 31 1.38 2.99 17.04
CA SER A 31 2.08 2.06 17.93
C SER A 31 3.52 2.50 18.23
N HIS A 32 4.21 3.11 17.26
CA HIS A 32 5.53 3.72 17.46
C HIS A 32 5.47 4.88 18.46
N ARG A 33 4.50 5.80 18.32
CA ARG A 33 4.30 6.88 19.30
C ARG A 33 3.95 6.39 20.70
N GLN A 34 3.32 5.21 20.80
CA GLN A 34 3.00 4.56 22.08
C GLN A 34 4.19 3.77 22.67
N GLY A 35 5.32 3.69 21.96
CA GLY A 35 6.48 2.90 22.37
C GLY A 35 6.31 1.38 22.19
N LEU A 36 5.27 0.93 21.48
CA LEU A 36 5.03 -0.49 21.19
C LEU A 36 5.83 -0.99 19.97
N VAL A 37 6.26 -0.07 19.10
CA VAL A 37 7.23 -0.34 18.02
C VAL A 37 8.51 0.40 18.38
N HIS A 38 9.60 -0.33 18.55
CA HIS A 38 10.89 0.22 18.95
C HIS A 38 11.77 0.54 17.73
N GLY A 39 12.69 1.50 17.89
CA GLY A 39 13.61 1.91 16.84
C GLY A 39 12.99 2.90 15.85
N ALA A 40 13.52 2.92 14.63
CA ALA A 40 13.02 3.77 13.56
C ALA A 40 11.75 3.19 12.93
N CYS A 41 10.74 4.03 12.71
CA CYS A 41 9.50 3.67 12.02
C CYS A 41 9.33 4.61 10.81
N HIS A 42 9.72 4.14 9.63
CA HIS A 42 9.55 4.88 8.38
C HIS A 42 8.23 4.49 7.75
N THR A 43 7.34 5.46 7.56
CA THR A 43 6.02 5.20 7.02
C THR A 43 5.97 5.42 5.52
N TYR A 44 5.11 4.65 4.84
CA TYR A 44 4.87 4.73 3.40
C TYR A 44 3.58 5.50 3.04
N VAL A 45 3.04 6.28 3.99
CA VAL A 45 1.81 7.06 3.82
C VAL A 45 1.96 8.06 2.67
N GLY A 46 1.02 8.00 1.73
CA GLY A 46 0.99 8.86 0.54
C GLY A 46 1.70 8.29 -0.69
N GLN A 47 2.32 7.10 -0.56
CA GLN A 47 3.03 6.42 -1.64
C GLN A 47 2.34 5.10 -2.07
N GLU A 48 1.14 4.82 -1.57
CA GLU A 48 0.49 3.51 -1.69
C GLU A 48 0.20 3.10 -3.14
N ALA A 49 -0.04 4.08 -4.01
CA ALA A 49 -0.28 3.86 -5.44
C ALA A 49 0.94 3.25 -6.14
N ILE A 50 2.17 3.53 -5.67
CA ILE A 50 3.40 3.00 -6.27
C ILE A 50 3.46 1.48 -6.05
N ALA A 51 3.43 1.04 -4.80
CA ALA A 51 3.46 -0.38 -4.47
C ALA A 51 2.25 -1.13 -5.05
N SER A 52 1.04 -0.58 -4.91
CA SER A 52 -0.18 -1.25 -5.39
C SER A 52 -0.21 -1.39 -6.91
N GLY A 53 0.22 -0.36 -7.64
CA GLY A 53 0.26 -0.35 -9.10
C GLY A 53 1.38 -1.24 -9.68
N VAL A 54 2.59 -1.15 -9.12
CA VAL A 54 3.72 -1.99 -9.55
C VAL A 54 3.41 -3.46 -9.30
N CYS A 55 3.03 -3.82 -8.07
CA CYS A 55 2.74 -5.22 -7.72
C CYS A 55 1.51 -5.79 -8.44
N ALA A 56 0.62 -4.98 -9.00
CA ALA A 56 -0.47 -5.47 -9.84
C ALA A 56 0.01 -6.03 -11.19
N HIS A 57 1.22 -5.70 -11.63
CA HIS A 57 1.81 -6.16 -12.89
C HIS A 57 2.93 -7.18 -12.70
N LEU A 58 3.28 -7.50 -11.46
CA LEU A 58 4.27 -8.52 -11.15
C LEU A 58 3.63 -9.90 -11.08
N SER A 59 4.39 -10.90 -11.52
CA SER A 59 4.14 -12.31 -11.30
C SER A 59 4.93 -12.82 -10.09
N ARG A 60 4.61 -14.03 -9.62
CA ARG A 60 5.35 -14.65 -8.50
C ARG A 60 6.78 -15.05 -8.86
N SER A 61 7.15 -15.03 -10.14
CA SER A 61 8.50 -15.31 -10.61
C SER A 61 9.39 -14.06 -10.68
N ASP A 62 8.80 -12.86 -10.56
CA ASP A 62 9.57 -11.62 -10.58
C ASP A 62 10.24 -11.35 -9.22
N VAL A 63 11.39 -10.68 -9.25
CA VAL A 63 12.20 -10.31 -8.07
C VAL A 63 12.05 -8.80 -7.82
N VAL A 64 11.87 -8.41 -6.54
CA VAL A 64 11.73 -7.03 -6.05
C VAL A 64 12.72 -6.77 -4.94
#